data_AF-A0A0F9IIN1-F1
#
_entry.id   AF-A0A0F9IIN1-F1
#
_cell.length_a   1.000
_cell.length_b   1.000
_cell.length_c   1.000
_cell.angle_alpha   90.00
_cell.angle_beta   90.00
_cell.angle_gamma   90.00
#
_symmetry.space_group_name_H-M   'P 1'
#
loop_
_entity.id
_entity.type
_entity.pdbx_description
1 polymer ?
#
loop_
_entity_poly.entity_id
_entity_poly.type
_entity_poly.pdbx_seq_one_letter_code
_entity_poly.pdbx_strand_id
1 'polypeptide(L)' 'MPAKTEKQRKFFGAELARERAGKKTKTKLPEHKLREFARKRRK' A
#
# COMPACT_ATOMS: atom_id res chain seq x y z
N MET A 1 -1.48 3.68 9.66
CA MET A 1 -0.35 4.65 9.55
C MET A 1 -0.21 5.07 8.07
N PRO A 2 -0.35 6.36 7.71
CA PRO A 2 -0.27 6.78 6.31
C PRO A 2 1.19 6.83 5.81
N ALA A 3 1.39 6.66 4.50
CA ALA A 3 2.70 6.83 3.88
C ALA A 3 3.27 8.23 4.14
N LYS A 4 4.58 8.31 4.45
CA LYS A 4 5.26 9.57 4.74
C LYS A 4 5.56 10.37 3.46
N THR A 5 5.71 9.68 2.33
CA THR A 5 6.02 10.28 1.03
C THR A 5 5.07 9.80 -0.07
N GLU A 6 4.95 10.58 -1.15
CA GLU A 6 4.15 10.16 -2.32
C GLU A 6 4.72 8.91 -3.00
N LYS A 7 6.04 8.76 -3.04
CA LYS A 7 6.70 7.56 -3.59
C LYS A 7 6.28 6.31 -2.82
N GLN A 8 6.27 6.38 -1.48
CA GLN A 8 5.77 5.29 -0.63
C GLN A 8 4.29 5.03 -0.90
N ARG A 9 3.45 6.06 -0.98
CA ARG A 9 2.00 5.91 -1.28
C ARG A 9 1.77 5.15 -2.58
N LYS A 10 2.48 5.53 -3.65
CA LYS A 10 2.40 4.86 -4.97
C LYS A 10 2.89 3.41 -4.90
N PHE A 11 4.00 3.16 -4.21
CA PHE A 11 4.52 1.80 -4.00
C PHE A 11 3.51 0.90 -3.28
N PHE A 12 2.95 1.36 -2.16
CA PHE A 12 1.94 0.60 -1.41
C PHE A 12 0.62 0.45 -2.18
N GLY A 13 0.25 1.42 -3.01
CA GLY A 13 -0.87 1.28 -3.95
C GLY A 13 -0.66 0.17 -4.97
N ALA A 14 0.56 0.04 -5.51
CA ALA A 14 0.91 -1.04 -6.44
C ALA A 14 0.97 -2.42 -5.74
N GLU A 15 1.47 -2.48 -4.51
CA GLU A 15 1.45 -3.70 -3.69
C GLU A 15 0.01 -4.12 -3.37
N LEU A 16 -0.86 -3.18 -2.99
CA LEU A 16 -2.28 -3.46 -2.77
C LEU A 16 -2.96 -4.04 -4.02
N ALA A 17 -2.66 -3.49 -5.20
CA ALA A 17 -3.18 -4.01 -6.46
C ALA A 17 -2.66 -5.42 -6.78
N ARG A 18 -1.39 -5.74 -6.44
CA ARG A 18 -0.86 -7.10 -6.58
C ARG A 18 -1.57 -8.08 -5.66
N GLU A 19 -1.74 -7.72 -4.39
CA GLU A 19 -2.41 -8.55 -3.39
C GLU A 19 -3.83 -8.90 -3.87
N ARG A 20 -4.58 -7.90 -4.36
CA ARG A 20 -5.93 -8.07 -4.92
C ARG A 20 -5.98 -8.92 -6.19
N ALA A 21 -4.90 -8.93 -6.96
CA ALA A 21 -4.74 -9.82 -8.11
C ALA A 21 -4.29 -11.23 -7.71
N GLY A 22 -4.22 -11.56 -6.40
CA GLY A 22 -3.75 -12.85 -5.90
C GLY A 22 -2.24 -13.05 -6.03
N LYS A 23 -1.47 -11.98 -6.30
CA LYS A 23 -0.02 -12.04 -6.45
C LYS A 23 0.66 -11.73 -5.13
N LYS A 24 1.75 -12.45 -4.84
CA LYS A 24 2.57 -12.21 -3.64
C LYS A 24 3.09 -10.77 -3.60
N THR A 25 2.88 -10.11 -2.48
CA THR A 25 3.44 -8.79 -2.17
C THR A 25 4.89 -8.90 -1.72
N LYS A 26 5.70 -7.88 -2.03
CA LYS A 26 7.11 -7.82 -1.58
C LYS A 26 7.22 -7.45 -0.11
N THR A 27 6.26 -6.70 0.38
CA THR A 27 6.23 -6.18 1.76
C THR A 27 5.76 -7.21 2.79
N LYS A 28 5.15 -8.32 2.35
CA LYS A 28 4.50 -9.34 3.21
C LYS A 28 3.49 -8.73 4.19
N LEU A 29 2.95 -7.56 3.87
CA LEU A 29 1.95 -6.88 4.68
C LEU A 29 0.55 -7.35 4.29
N PRO A 30 -0.37 -7.43 5.26
CA PRO A 30 -1.76 -7.77 4.98
C PRO A 30 -2.47 -6.64 4.21
N GLU A 31 -3.52 -6.97 3.44
CA GLU A 31 -4.24 -6.02 2.57
C GLU A 31 -4.66 -4.74 3.30
N HIS A 32 -5.16 -4.85 4.54
CA HIS A 32 -5.60 -3.69 5.31
C HIS A 32 -4.46 -2.69 5.60
N LYS A 33 -3.24 -3.17 5.84
CA LYS A 33 -2.05 -2.31 6.00
C LYS A 33 -1.66 -1.67 4.68
N LEU A 34 -1.66 -2.43 3.58
CA LEU A 34 -1.38 -1.89 2.24
C LEU A 34 -2.35 -0.77 1.89
N ARG A 35 -3.64 -0.96 2.20
CA ARG A 35 -4.68 0.06 2.04
C ARG A 35 -4.43 1.29 2.90
N GLU A 36 -4.05 1.14 4.17
CA GLU A 36 -3.68 2.29 5.01
C GLU A 36 -2.53 3.11 4.41
N PHE A 37 -1.47 2.44 3.94
CA PHE A 37 -0.31 3.12 3.38
C PHE A 37 -0.57 3.72 1.99
N ALA A 38 -1.45 3.10 1.19
CA ALA A 38 -1.86 3.62 -0.11
C ALA A 38 -2.76 4.86 -0.01
N ARG A 39 -3.40 5.10 1.14
CA ARG A 39 -4.23 6.29 1.35
C ARG A 39 -3.38 7.55 1.41
N LYS A 40 -3.86 8.62 0.77
CA LYS A 40 -3.28 9.95 0.88
C LYS A 40 -3.52 10.45 2.31
N ARG A 41 -2.44 10.87 2.99
CA ARG A 41 -2.55 11.53 4.29
C ARG A 41 -3.44 12.76 4.12
N ARG A 42 -4.63 12.75 4.73
CA ARG A 42 -5.45 13.96 4.87
C ARG A 42 -4.70 14.88 5.85
N LYS A 43 -4.59 16.16 5.47
CA LYS A 43 -3.91 17.18 6.27
C LYS A 43 -4.81 17.58 7.42
#